data_AF-A0A8K9Y6F3-F1
#
_entry.id   AF-A0A8K9Y6F3-F1
#
_cell.length_a   1.000
_cell.length_b   1.000
_cell.length_c   1.000
_cell.angle_alpha   90.00
_cell.angle_beta   90.00
_cell.angle_gamma   90.00
#
_symmetry.space_group_name_H-M   'P 1'
#
loop_
_entity.id
_entity.type
_entity.pdbx_description
1 polymer ?
#
loop_
_entity_poly.entity_id
_entity_poly.type
_entity_poly.pdbx_seq_one_letter_code
_entity_poly.pdbx_strand_id
1 'polypeptide(L)'
;MCVLYLAPLLALLSVGTAAPAPEDCGHLVKLLAQEDQHTIFGKWIFIEGFSNHEMFNALLRKTNSSWIEILPTSHTETVLLNQGNLIDGKCLDSSANMTFSKNIWQISQNNITATGHFLLSCPDCLVMDLNSTMDEVHIRSLYIFGKSRTLPEAELKQFQKQAECLQYPQPAQFSYDGVTGHY
;
A
#
# COMPACT_ATOMS: atom_id res chain seq x y z
N MET A 1 -45.97 56.02 28.63
CA MET A 1 -46.32 54.65 28.23
C MET A 1 -45.50 54.30 26.99
N CYS A 2 -44.76 53.18 27.09
CA CYS A 2 -43.91 52.47 26.12
C CYS A 2 -43.15 53.24 25.03
N VAL A 3 -41.85 53.45 25.30
CA VAL A 3 -40.80 53.72 24.32
C VAL A 3 -40.54 52.44 23.52
N LEU A 4 -40.64 52.51 22.19
CA LEU A 4 -40.30 51.41 21.27
C LEU A 4 -38.78 51.24 21.21
N TYR A 5 -38.28 50.13 21.77
CA TYR A 5 -36.87 49.73 21.62
C TYR A 5 -36.68 49.02 20.27
N LEU A 6 -35.89 49.62 19.40
CA LEU A 6 -35.33 48.99 18.19
C LEU A 6 -34.35 47.90 18.63
N ALA A 7 -34.65 46.64 18.30
CA ALA A 7 -33.72 45.53 18.45
C ALA A 7 -32.87 45.39 17.17
N PRO A 8 -31.53 45.42 17.23
CA PRO A 8 -30.70 45.05 16.09
C PRO A 8 -30.58 43.52 16.06
N LEU A 9 -31.20 42.86 15.08
CA LEU A 9 -30.92 41.46 14.77
C LEU A 9 -29.53 41.37 14.12
N LEU A 10 -28.53 40.99 14.91
CA LEU A 10 -27.21 40.58 14.42
C LEU A 10 -27.36 39.26 13.66
N ALA A 11 -27.30 39.32 12.33
CA ALA A 11 -27.17 38.15 11.49
C ALA A 11 -25.77 37.52 11.72
N LEU A 12 -25.73 36.38 12.41
CA LEU A 12 -24.55 35.52 12.48
C LEU A 12 -24.31 34.94 11.09
N LEU A 13 -23.34 35.50 10.36
CA LEU A 13 -22.77 34.87 9.18
C LEU A 13 -22.02 33.62 9.65
N SER A 14 -22.64 32.45 9.48
CA SER A 14 -21.95 31.17 9.60
C SER A 14 -20.92 31.10 8.48
N VAL A 15 -19.66 31.39 8.81
CA VAL A 15 -18.52 31.04 7.96
C VAL A 15 -18.45 29.51 7.99
N GLY A 16 -19.07 28.88 7.01
CA GLY A 16 -18.83 27.47 6.74
C GLY A 16 -17.36 27.33 6.37
N THR A 17 -16.58 26.64 7.20
CA THR A 17 -15.32 26.08 6.74
C THR A 17 -15.70 25.07 5.66
N ALA A 18 -15.61 25.48 4.40
CA ALA A 18 -15.63 24.54 3.31
C ALA A 18 -14.49 23.55 3.59
N ALA A 19 -14.84 22.28 3.78
CA ALA A 19 -13.84 21.23 3.80
C ALA A 19 -12.98 21.37 2.52
N PRO A 20 -11.66 21.17 2.59
CA PRO A 20 -10.83 21.15 1.39
C PRO A 20 -11.50 20.25 0.35
N ALA A 21 -11.59 20.71 -0.89
CA ALA A 21 -12.07 19.87 -2.00
C ALA A 21 -11.34 18.52 -1.93
N PRO A 22 -12.02 17.38 -2.20
CA PRO A 22 -11.35 16.10 -2.22
C PRO A 22 -10.15 16.23 -3.14
N GLU A 23 -8.96 16.02 -2.57
CA GLU A 23 -7.74 16.05 -3.37
C GLU A 23 -7.91 15.09 -4.52
N ASP A 24 -7.49 15.48 -5.73
CA ASP A 24 -7.60 14.63 -6.90
C ASP A 24 -6.67 13.42 -6.75
N CYS A 25 -7.19 12.36 -6.12
CA CYS A 25 -6.51 11.10 -5.89
C CYS A 25 -6.25 10.32 -7.18
N GLY A 26 -6.82 10.74 -8.33
CA GLY A 26 -6.77 9.99 -9.57
C GLY A 26 -5.33 9.70 -10.05
N HIS A 27 -4.41 10.63 -9.83
CA HIS A 27 -3.01 10.44 -10.20
C HIS A 27 -2.27 9.46 -9.27
N LEU A 28 -2.65 9.37 -7.99
CA LEU A 28 -2.00 8.52 -6.98
C LEU A 28 -2.39 7.05 -7.12
N VAL A 29 -3.55 6.75 -7.69
CA VAL A 29 -4.04 5.37 -7.83
C VAL A 29 -3.91 4.84 -9.27
N LYS A 30 -3.11 5.50 -10.09
CA LYS A 30 -2.88 5.10 -11.48
C LYS A 30 -2.16 3.75 -11.54
N LEU A 31 -2.69 2.82 -12.33
CA LEU A 31 -2.06 1.52 -12.57
C LEU A 31 -0.74 1.67 -13.34
N LEU A 32 0.22 0.79 -13.04
CA LEU A 32 1.38 0.57 -13.91
C LEU A 32 0.90 0.07 -15.27
N ALA A 33 1.44 0.64 -16.34
CA ALA A 33 1.09 0.24 -17.70
C ALA A 33 1.62 -1.16 -18.02
N GLN A 34 0.96 -1.89 -18.93
CA GLN A 34 1.32 -3.29 -19.22
C GLN A 34 2.70 -3.39 -19.87
N GLU A 35 3.02 -2.44 -20.76
CA GLU A 35 4.32 -2.27 -21.40
C GLU A 35 5.47 -2.02 -20.41
N ASP A 36 5.15 -1.43 -19.25
CA ASP A 36 6.11 -1.08 -18.20
C ASP A 36 6.26 -2.17 -17.14
N GLN A 37 5.53 -3.30 -17.23
CA GLN A 37 5.60 -4.39 -16.26
C GLN A 37 6.99 -5.01 -16.14
N HIS A 38 7.85 -4.88 -17.15
CA HIS A 38 9.24 -5.35 -17.07
C HIS A 38 10.04 -4.63 -15.97
N THR A 39 9.59 -3.45 -15.51
CA THR A 39 10.26 -2.69 -14.44
C THR A 39 10.11 -3.33 -13.05
N ILE A 40 9.16 -4.26 -12.87
CA ILE A 40 8.93 -4.93 -11.57
C ILE A 40 10.03 -5.94 -11.22
N PHE A 41 10.87 -6.35 -12.17
CA PHE A 41 11.83 -7.42 -11.95
C PHE A 41 12.97 -7.05 -10.97
N GLY A 42 13.49 -8.07 -10.32
CA GLY A 42 14.59 -7.98 -9.35
C GLY A 42 14.12 -7.94 -7.90
N LYS A 43 15.08 -7.68 -7.00
CA LYS A 43 14.88 -7.66 -5.55
C LYS A 43 14.35 -6.29 -5.08
N TRP A 44 13.45 -6.34 -4.11
CA TRP A 44 12.77 -5.20 -3.51
C TRP A 44 12.65 -5.40 -2.00
N ILE A 45 12.89 -4.34 -1.24
CA ILE A 45 12.85 -4.32 0.23
C ILE A 45 11.50 -3.75 0.65
N PHE A 46 10.79 -4.40 1.56
CA PHE A 46 9.51 -3.89 2.06
C PHE A 46 9.74 -2.68 2.97
N ILE A 47 9.16 -1.53 2.63
CA ILE A 47 9.41 -0.25 3.31
C ILE A 47 8.25 0.13 4.21
N GLU A 48 7.02 0.12 3.71
CA GLU A 48 5.84 0.52 4.48
C GLU A 48 4.59 -0.21 4.00
N GLY A 49 3.68 -0.53 4.92
CA GLY A 49 2.50 -1.31 4.60
C GLY A 49 1.26 -1.00 5.43
N PHE A 50 0.13 -1.01 4.72
CA PHE A 50 -1.21 -0.82 5.26
C PHE A 50 -2.07 -2.05 5.05
N SER A 51 -3.00 -2.29 5.97
CA SER A 51 -4.07 -3.28 5.83
C SER A 51 -5.36 -2.80 6.49
N ASN A 52 -6.51 -3.25 5.98
CA ASN A 52 -7.81 -2.92 6.55
C ASN A 52 -8.33 -3.95 7.58
N HIS A 53 -7.57 -5.02 7.85
CA HIS A 53 -8.02 -6.11 8.71
C HIS A 53 -7.01 -6.45 9.80
N GLU A 54 -7.50 -6.66 11.03
CA GLU A 54 -6.63 -6.79 12.21
C GLU A 54 -5.69 -8.00 12.16
N MET A 55 -6.10 -9.06 11.45
CA MET A 55 -5.25 -10.23 11.21
C MET A 55 -3.93 -9.87 10.50
N PHE A 56 -4.00 -9.12 9.40
CA PHE A 56 -2.80 -8.69 8.68
C PHE A 56 -2.10 -7.55 9.42
N ASN A 57 -2.85 -6.68 10.11
CA ASN A 57 -2.25 -5.64 10.95
C ASN A 57 -1.37 -6.25 12.05
N ALA A 58 -1.81 -7.32 12.70
CA ALA A 58 -1.04 -8.04 13.71
C ALA A 58 0.22 -8.69 13.12
N LEU A 59 0.16 -9.20 11.89
CA LEU A 59 1.31 -9.75 11.17
C LEU A 59 2.33 -8.65 10.81
N LEU A 60 1.85 -7.55 10.22
CA LEU A 60 2.65 -6.39 9.83
C LEU A 60 3.40 -5.81 11.03
N ARG A 61 2.74 -5.63 12.19
CA ARG A 61 3.37 -5.12 13.41
C ARG A 61 4.44 -6.04 14.01
N LYS A 62 4.40 -7.34 13.71
CA LYS A 62 5.42 -8.32 14.13
C LYS A 62 6.54 -8.49 13.13
N THR A 63 6.38 -7.93 11.93
CA THR A 63 7.39 -8.04 10.87
C THR A 63 8.53 -7.10 11.21
N ASN A 64 9.75 -7.63 11.30
CA ASN A 64 10.96 -6.86 11.51
C ASN A 64 11.54 -6.37 10.18
N SER A 65 11.59 -7.27 9.18
CA SER A 65 11.99 -6.94 7.81
C SER A 65 11.39 -7.93 6.83
N SER A 66 11.24 -7.52 5.57
CA SER A 66 10.80 -8.40 4.49
C SER A 66 11.42 -7.95 3.17
N TRP A 67 11.62 -8.89 2.26
CA TRP A 67 11.99 -8.61 0.88
C TRP A 67 11.24 -9.55 -0.05
N ILE A 68 11.06 -9.09 -1.28
CA ILE A 68 10.59 -9.91 -2.40
C ILE A 68 11.60 -9.84 -3.53
N GLU A 69 11.63 -10.87 -4.36
CA GLU A 69 12.37 -10.88 -5.61
C GLU A 69 11.46 -11.46 -6.69
N ILE A 70 11.27 -10.69 -7.77
CA ILE A 70 10.44 -11.07 -8.90
C ILE A 70 11.36 -11.45 -10.05
N LEU A 71 11.25 -12.69 -10.53
CA LEU A 71 12.10 -13.25 -11.57
C LEU A 71 11.26 -13.71 -12.77
N PRO A 72 11.71 -13.48 -14.02
CA PRO A 72 11.03 -14.00 -15.19
C PRO A 72 11.05 -15.53 -15.22
N THR A 73 10.01 -16.14 -15.79
CA THR A 73 10.01 -17.58 -16.11
C THR A 73 10.02 -17.80 -17.63
N SER A 74 10.00 -19.06 -18.08
CA SER A 74 9.83 -19.41 -19.49
C SER A 74 8.43 -19.06 -20.04
N HIS A 75 7.45 -18.78 -19.18
CA HIS A 75 6.08 -18.43 -19.57
C HIS A 75 5.88 -16.92 -19.43
N THR A 76 5.39 -16.27 -20.49
CA THR A 76 5.27 -14.80 -20.56
C THR A 76 4.32 -14.20 -19.52
N GLU A 77 3.33 -14.97 -19.07
CA GLU A 77 2.30 -14.54 -18.12
C GLU A 77 2.59 -15.04 -16.69
N THR A 78 3.74 -15.64 -16.45
CA THR A 78 4.10 -16.19 -15.13
C THR A 78 5.48 -15.71 -14.72
N VAL A 79 5.58 -15.18 -13.52
CA VAL A 79 6.84 -14.82 -12.88
C VAL A 79 7.01 -15.64 -11.59
N LEU A 80 8.25 -15.85 -11.17
CA LEU A 80 8.55 -16.43 -9.87
C LEU A 80 8.66 -15.31 -8.86
N LEU A 81 7.90 -15.39 -7.77
CA LEU A 81 8.03 -14.52 -6.61
C LEU A 81 8.76 -15.30 -5.51
N ASN A 82 9.98 -14.89 -5.18
CA ASN A 82 10.66 -15.29 -3.96
C ASN A 82 10.38 -14.25 -2.88
N GLN A 83 10.22 -14.70 -1.64
CA GLN A 83 9.99 -13.83 -0.50
C GLN A 83 10.79 -14.35 0.70
N GLY A 84 11.43 -13.43 1.41
CA GLY A 84 12.04 -13.70 2.70
C GLY A 84 11.53 -12.72 3.75
N ASN A 85 11.06 -13.24 4.88
CA ASN A 85 10.49 -12.46 5.97
C ASN A 85 11.23 -12.75 7.28
N LEU A 86 11.53 -11.71 8.04
CA LEU A 86 11.91 -11.81 9.44
C LEU A 86 10.72 -11.34 10.29
N ILE A 87 10.05 -12.27 10.96
CA ILE A 87 8.84 -12.00 11.74
C ILE A 87 9.06 -12.49 13.16
N ASP A 88 8.95 -11.58 14.13
CA ASP A 88 9.16 -11.87 15.55
C ASP A 88 10.50 -12.62 15.79
N GLY A 89 11.55 -12.16 15.10
CA GLY A 89 12.90 -12.75 15.15
C GLY A 89 13.08 -14.07 14.41
N LYS A 90 12.07 -14.59 13.69
CA LYS A 90 12.15 -15.84 12.92
C LYS A 90 12.18 -15.60 11.42
N CYS A 91 13.12 -16.25 10.74
CA CYS A 91 13.23 -16.22 9.28
C CYS A 91 12.26 -17.21 8.64
N LEU A 92 11.50 -16.73 7.66
CA LEU A 92 10.53 -17.49 6.88
C LEU A 92 10.70 -17.13 5.40
N ASP A 93 11.13 -18.12 4.61
CA ASP A 93 11.31 -17.98 3.17
C ASP A 93 10.26 -18.79 2.42
N SER A 94 9.80 -18.25 1.29
CA SER A 94 8.87 -18.95 0.41
C SER A 94 9.03 -18.52 -1.03
N SER A 95 8.53 -19.37 -1.93
CA SER A 95 8.47 -19.09 -3.36
C SER A 95 7.11 -19.50 -3.89
N ALA A 96 6.59 -18.73 -4.84
CA ALA A 96 5.34 -19.05 -5.52
C ALA A 96 5.32 -18.47 -6.95
N ASN A 97 4.53 -19.09 -7.80
CA ASN A 97 4.24 -18.53 -9.11
C ASN A 97 3.23 -17.40 -8.96
N MET A 98 3.57 -16.23 -9.53
CA MET A 98 2.66 -15.12 -9.70
C MET A 98 2.27 -15.04 -11.17
N THR A 99 0.97 -15.18 -11.45
CA THR A 99 0.43 -15.19 -12.82
C THR A 99 -0.22 -13.86 -13.13
N PHE A 100 -0.13 -13.43 -14.39
CA PHE A 100 -0.67 -12.17 -14.87
C PHE A 100 -1.83 -12.41 -15.84
N SER A 101 -2.91 -11.67 -15.65
CA SER A 101 -3.94 -11.44 -16.66
C SER A 101 -4.02 -9.94 -16.92
N LYS A 102 -3.38 -9.49 -17.99
CA LYS A 102 -3.16 -8.05 -18.27
C LYS A 102 -2.39 -7.40 -17.10
N ASN A 103 -3.01 -6.45 -16.39
CA ASN A 103 -2.42 -5.75 -15.24
C ASN A 103 -2.78 -6.36 -13.88
N ILE A 104 -3.62 -7.40 -13.86
CA ILE A 104 -3.98 -8.10 -12.63
C ILE A 104 -2.99 -9.22 -12.44
N TRP A 105 -2.29 -9.21 -11.31
CA TRP A 105 -1.50 -10.35 -10.87
C TRP A 105 -2.29 -11.17 -9.86
N GLN A 106 -2.01 -12.47 -9.82
CA GLN A 106 -2.57 -13.41 -8.86
C GLN A 106 -1.48 -14.32 -8.32
N ILE A 107 -1.55 -14.61 -7.02
CA ILE A 107 -0.72 -15.57 -6.33
C ILE A 107 -1.62 -16.42 -5.43
N SER A 108 -1.35 -17.72 -5.37
CA SER A 108 -2.03 -18.62 -4.44
C SER A 108 -0.98 -19.43 -3.71
N GLN A 109 -0.99 -19.35 -2.38
CA GLN A 109 -0.06 -20.06 -1.53
C GLN A 109 -0.80 -20.54 -0.27
N ASN A 110 -0.74 -21.84 -0.01
CA ASN A 110 -1.50 -22.49 1.06
C ASN A 110 -3.01 -22.20 0.92
N ASN A 111 -3.64 -21.63 1.96
CA ASN A 111 -5.05 -21.26 1.98
C ASN A 111 -5.30 -19.78 1.65
N ILE A 112 -4.27 -19.06 1.20
CA ILE A 112 -4.35 -17.64 0.86
C ILE A 112 -4.26 -17.48 -0.65
N THR A 113 -5.24 -16.80 -1.22
CA THR A 113 -5.17 -16.33 -2.60
C THR A 113 -5.18 -14.81 -2.59
N ALA A 114 -4.20 -14.20 -3.24
CA ALA A 114 -4.14 -12.76 -3.40
C ALA A 114 -4.21 -12.38 -4.87
N THR A 115 -4.97 -11.33 -5.15
CA THR A 115 -5.04 -10.66 -6.46
C THR A 115 -4.73 -9.19 -6.27
N GLY A 116 -4.07 -8.57 -7.24
CA GLY A 116 -3.73 -7.17 -7.11
C GLY A 116 -3.23 -6.54 -8.39
N HIS A 117 -2.80 -5.29 -8.26
CA HIS A 117 -2.19 -4.52 -9.32
C HIS A 117 -0.91 -3.87 -8.82
N PHE A 118 -0.04 -3.55 -9.77
CA PHE A 118 1.05 -2.60 -9.52
C PHE A 118 0.55 -1.19 -9.82
N LEU A 119 0.88 -0.26 -8.94
CA LEU A 119 0.57 1.16 -9.11
C LEU A 119 1.81 1.90 -9.62
N LEU A 120 1.59 2.92 -10.44
CA LEU A 120 2.65 3.79 -10.92
C LEU A 120 3.34 4.44 -9.72
N SER A 121 4.67 4.33 -9.66
CA SER A 121 5.48 4.81 -8.55
C SER A 121 6.86 5.29 -9.06
N CYS A 122 7.76 5.65 -8.15
CA CYS A 122 9.11 6.10 -8.49
C CYS A 122 9.96 4.98 -9.13
N PRO A 123 11.04 5.29 -9.88
CA PRO A 123 11.87 4.27 -10.54
C PRO A 123 12.49 3.22 -9.60
N ASP A 124 12.78 3.63 -8.36
CA ASP A 124 13.34 2.78 -7.31
C ASP A 124 12.28 2.31 -6.30
N CYS A 125 11.00 2.46 -6.64
CA CYS A 125 9.85 2.07 -5.84
C CYS A 125 9.04 0.98 -6.54
N LEU A 126 8.32 0.18 -5.75
CA LEU A 126 7.29 -0.72 -6.25
C LEU A 126 6.09 -0.63 -5.31
N VAL A 127 4.92 -0.31 -5.85
CA VAL A 127 3.67 -0.24 -5.06
C VAL A 127 2.73 -1.34 -5.49
N MET A 128 2.27 -2.14 -4.52
CA MET A 128 1.27 -3.19 -4.70
C MET A 128 -0.01 -2.81 -3.97
N ASP A 129 -1.14 -2.78 -4.69
CA ASP A 129 -2.49 -2.73 -4.10
C ASP A 129 -3.16 -4.09 -4.34
N LEU A 130 -3.55 -4.75 -3.26
CA LEU A 130 -3.93 -6.16 -3.29
C LEU A 130 -5.12 -6.48 -2.40
N ASN A 131 -5.88 -7.47 -2.83
CA ASN A 131 -6.92 -8.16 -2.07
C ASN A 131 -6.46 -9.58 -1.81
N SER A 132 -6.42 -9.97 -0.54
CA SER A 132 -6.15 -11.34 -0.11
C SER A 132 -7.43 -11.97 0.43
N THR A 133 -7.71 -13.18 -0.02
CA THR A 133 -8.78 -14.03 0.52
C THR A 133 -8.14 -15.17 1.27
N MET A 134 -8.48 -15.30 2.55
CA MET A 134 -8.14 -16.44 3.39
C MET A 134 -9.42 -16.97 4.01
N ASP A 135 -9.81 -18.18 3.63
CA ASP A 135 -11.13 -18.74 3.90
C ASP A 135 -12.24 -17.78 3.41
N GLU A 136 -13.09 -17.28 4.31
CA GLU A 136 -14.16 -16.31 3.99
C GLU A 136 -13.77 -14.85 4.29
N VAL A 137 -12.54 -14.60 4.73
CA VAL A 137 -12.06 -13.26 5.12
C VAL A 137 -11.40 -12.58 3.93
N HIS A 138 -11.84 -11.38 3.60
CA HIS A 138 -11.28 -10.55 2.52
C HIS A 138 -10.51 -9.38 3.12
N ILE A 139 -9.24 -9.28 2.76
CA ILE A 139 -8.29 -8.33 3.35
C ILE A 139 -7.70 -7.49 2.23
N ARG A 140 -7.82 -6.17 2.36
CA ARG A 140 -7.16 -5.21 1.48
C ARG A 140 -5.82 -4.81 2.08
N SER A 141 -4.80 -4.69 1.25
CA SER A 141 -3.49 -4.22 1.67
C SER A 141 -2.83 -3.35 0.60
N LEU A 142 -2.00 -2.43 1.06
CA LEU A 142 -1.24 -1.53 0.21
C LEU A 142 0.20 -1.50 0.71
N TYR A 143 1.14 -1.87 -0.15
CA TYR A 143 2.55 -2.04 0.19
C TYR A 143 3.42 -1.20 -0.73
N ILE A 144 4.43 -0.54 -0.16
CA ILE A 144 5.54 0.06 -0.91
C ILE A 144 6.84 -0.68 -0.60
N PHE A 145 7.58 -0.95 -1.66
CA PHE A 145 8.91 -1.51 -1.61
C PHE A 145 9.92 -0.56 -2.25
N GLY A 146 11.18 -0.67 -1.86
CA GLY A 146 12.29 0.11 -2.40
C GLY A 146 13.43 -0.76 -2.91
N LYS A 147 14.20 -0.28 -3.89
CA LYS A 147 15.50 -0.88 -4.26
C LYS A 147 16.55 -0.72 -3.15
N SER A 148 16.42 0.34 -2.37
CA SER A 148 17.24 0.64 -1.20
C SER A 148 16.45 0.43 0.09
N ARG A 149 17.16 0.39 1.22
CA ARG A 149 16.57 0.24 2.57
C ARG A 149 15.75 1.44 3.04
N THR A 150 15.86 2.56 2.34
CA THR A 150 15.15 3.81 2.66
C THR A 150 14.68 4.44 1.37
N LEU A 151 13.61 5.22 1.47
CA LEU A 151 13.07 6.03 0.38
C LEU A 151 13.24 7.51 0.70
N PRO A 152 13.36 8.39 -0.31
CA PRO A 152 13.25 9.83 -0.10
C PRO A 152 11.94 10.19 0.61
N GLU A 153 11.98 11.17 1.52
CA GLU A 153 10.81 11.58 2.32
C GLU A 153 9.62 11.99 1.44
N ALA A 154 9.86 12.59 0.28
CA ALA A 154 8.82 12.98 -0.67
C ALA A 154 8.06 11.76 -1.22
N GLU A 155 8.76 10.69 -1.57
CA GLU A 155 8.16 9.45 -2.09
C GLU A 155 7.33 8.75 -1.01
N LEU A 156 7.85 8.70 0.22
CA LEU A 156 7.13 8.09 1.35
C LEU A 156 5.86 8.88 1.70
N LYS A 157 5.92 10.22 1.73
CA LYS A 157 4.74 11.06 1.95
C LYS A 157 3.71 10.90 0.85
N GLN A 158 4.15 10.75 -0.41
CA GLN A 158 3.23 10.49 -1.52
C GLN A 158 2.53 9.13 -1.35
N PHE A 159 3.24 8.09 -0.91
CA PHE A 159 2.67 6.79 -0.60
C PHE A 159 1.66 6.83 0.56
N GLN A 160 1.98 7.55 1.65
CA GLN A 160 1.06 7.72 2.77
C GLN A 160 -0.23 8.44 2.35
N LYS A 161 -0.11 9.49 1.52
CA LYS A 161 -1.24 10.18 0.92
C LYS A 161 -2.07 9.28 -0.01
N GLN A 162 -1.41 8.39 -0.77
CA GLN A 162 -2.07 7.37 -1.57
C GLN A 162 -2.88 6.40 -0.68
N ALA A 163 -2.35 6.02 0.47
CA ALA A 163 -3.07 5.20 1.45
C ALA A 163 -4.30 5.91 2.02
N GLU A 164 -4.22 7.22 2.29
CA GLU A 164 -5.36 8.06 2.69
C GLU A 164 -6.45 8.11 1.60
N CYS A 165 -6.05 8.33 0.34
CA CYS A 165 -6.94 8.29 -0.81
C CYS A 165 -7.69 6.95 -0.96
N LEU A 166 -7.01 5.84 -0.64
CA LEU A 166 -7.57 4.49 -0.67
C LEU A 166 -8.30 4.09 0.63
N GLN A 167 -8.40 5.03 1.58
CA GLN A 167 -9.09 4.92 2.86
C GLN A 167 -8.50 3.87 3.82
N TYR A 168 -7.18 3.67 3.77
CA TYR A 168 -6.50 2.82 4.74
C TYR A 168 -6.36 3.52 6.09
N PRO A 169 -6.44 2.76 7.22
CA PRO A 169 -6.25 3.31 8.55
C PRO A 169 -4.80 3.76 8.74
N GLN A 170 -4.64 4.99 9.20
CA GLN A 170 -3.35 5.61 9.54
C GLN A 170 -3.03 5.43 11.04
N PRO A 171 -1.74 5.35 11.43
CA PRO A 171 -0.56 5.24 10.57
C PRO A 171 -0.41 3.83 9.97
N ALA A 172 0.60 3.63 9.12
CA ALA A 172 0.97 2.32 8.60
C ALA A 172 1.19 1.30 9.72
N GLN A 173 0.83 0.03 9.46
CA GLN A 173 1.00 -1.04 10.44
C GLN A 173 2.41 -1.64 10.41
N PHE A 174 3.16 -1.40 9.33
CA PHE A 174 4.58 -1.71 9.22
C PHE A 174 5.31 -0.52 8.61
N SER A 175 6.47 -0.18 9.18
CA SER A 175 7.43 0.77 8.62
C SER A 175 8.83 0.23 8.93
N TYR A 176 9.67 0.10 7.92
CA TYR A 176 10.98 -0.51 8.05
C TYR A 176 11.97 0.42 8.78
N ASP A 177 12.71 -0.13 9.74
CA ASP A 177 13.64 0.63 10.58
C ASP A 177 14.97 0.99 9.88
N GLY A 178 15.24 0.44 8.69
CA GLY A 178 16.48 0.64 7.93
C GLY A 178 17.71 -0.09 8.49
N VAL A 179 17.58 -0.75 9.64
CA VAL A 179 18.69 -1.37 10.39
C VAL A 179 18.64 -2.89 10.31
N THR A 180 17.44 -3.48 10.44
CA THR A 180 17.27 -4.92 10.51
C THR A 180 17.61 -5.57 9.17
N GLY A 181 18.78 -6.22 9.09
CA GLY A 181 19.30 -6.76 7.83
C GLY A 181 18.45 -7.88 7.22
N HIS A 182 18.57 -8.02 5.90
CA HIS A 182 18.07 -9.17 5.15
C HIS A 182 19.18 -10.21 5.02
N TYR A 183 18.85 -11.48 5.21
CA TYR A 183 19.69 -12.58 4.79
C TYR A 183 19.59 -12.76 3.27
#